data_AF-A0AA37X116-F1
#
_entry.id   AF-A0AA37X116-F1
#
_cell.length_a   1.000
_cell.length_b   1.000
_cell.length_c   1.000
_cell.angle_alpha   90.00
_cell.angle_beta   90.00
_cell.angle_gamma   90.00
#
_symmetry.space_group_name_H-M   'P 1'
#
loop_
_entity.id
_entity.type
_entity.pdbx_description
1 polymer ?
#
loop_
_entity_poly.entity_id
_entity_poly.type
_entity_poly.pdbx_seq_one_letter_code
_entity_poly.pdbx_strand_id
1 'polypeptide(L)' 'MIDPASEPDDDLPDMTTPYWAAKFAAARVQRGRPKSATPKISTTLRLDPEVLEAFKSSGPGWQSRMNDALRKAAGL' A
#
# COMPACT_ATOMS: atom_id res chain seq x y z
N MET A 1 34.60 18.89 -8.14
CA MET A 1 34.87 17.62 -8.83
C MET A 1 33.50 17.04 -9.15
N ILE A 2 33.05 17.12 -10.41
CA ILE A 2 31.83 16.45 -10.87
C ILE A 2 32.15 14.94 -10.84
N ASP A 3 31.23 14.12 -10.33
CA ASP A 3 31.39 12.67 -10.32
C ASP A 3 31.39 12.17 -11.78
N PRO A 4 32.41 11.43 -12.25
CA PRO A 4 32.48 10.94 -13.63
C PRO A 4 31.38 9.92 -13.98
N ALA A 5 30.63 9.41 -12.99
CA ALA A 5 29.44 8.60 -13.23
C ALA A 5 28.15 9.44 -13.36
N SER A 6 28.24 10.77 -13.37
CA SER A 6 27.12 11.70 -13.60
C SER A 6 27.00 12.17 -15.04
N GLU A 7 27.78 11.62 -15.98
CA GLU A 7 27.42 11.74 -17.39
C GLU A 7 26.06 11.04 -17.57
N PRO A 8 25.03 11.72 -18.08
CA PRO A 8 23.80 11.02 -18.42
C PRO A 8 24.19 9.97 -19.46
N ASP A 9 23.95 8.69 -19.16
CA ASP A 9 24.08 7.59 -20.12
C ASP A 9 23.49 8.05 -21.46
N ASP A 10 24.28 7.98 -22.54
CA ASP A 10 23.89 8.42 -23.89
C ASP A 10 22.63 7.66 -24.42
N ASP A 11 22.29 6.56 -23.76
CA ASP A 11 21.08 5.76 -23.97
C ASP A 11 19.83 6.27 -23.25
N LEU A 12 19.92 7.31 -22.41
CA LEU A 12 18.77 7.89 -21.73
C LEU A 12 18.00 8.81 -22.71
N PRO A 13 16.72 8.51 -23.00
CA PRO A 13 15.95 9.35 -23.89
C PRO A 13 15.74 10.72 -23.26
N ASP A 14 16.04 11.78 -24.02
CA ASP A 14 15.78 13.15 -23.59
C ASP A 14 14.28 13.36 -23.34
N MET A 15 13.92 13.37 -22.05
CA MET A 15 12.56 13.49 -21.56
C MET A 15 11.93 14.86 -21.82
N THR A 16 12.72 15.85 -22.25
CA THR A 16 12.26 17.20 -22.58
C THR A 16 11.78 17.33 -24.03
N THR A 17 11.97 16.29 -24.85
CA THR A 17 11.51 16.31 -26.24
C THR A 17 9.98 16.45 -26.35
N PRO A 18 9.48 17.05 -27.45
CA PRO A 18 8.04 17.19 -27.70
C PRO A 18 7.28 15.85 -27.67
N TYR A 19 7.96 14.76 -28.05
CA TYR A 19 7.43 13.41 -28.01
C TYR A 19 7.06 12.96 -26.59
N TRP A 20 7.97 13.11 -25.63
CA TRP A 20 7.71 12.75 -24.23
C TRP A 20 6.70 13.69 -23.57
N ALA A 21 6.78 15.00 -23.86
CA ALA A 21 5.81 15.97 -23.37
C ALA A 21 4.37 15.62 -23.79
N ALA A 22 4.16 15.26 -25.06
CA ALA A 22 2.87 14.83 -25.58
C ALA A 22 2.40 13.50 -24.94
N LYS A 23 3.31 12.55 -24.73
CA LYS A 23 3.02 11.27 -24.07
C LYS A 23 2.57 11.44 -22.62
N PHE A 24 3.24 12.30 -21.85
CA PHE A 24 2.84 12.60 -20.47
C PHE A 24 1.52 13.36 -20.40
N ALA A 25 1.27 14.30 -21.31
CA ALA A 25 0.00 15.04 -21.38
C ALA A 25 -1.19 14.13 -21.74
N ALA A 26 -0.97 13.12 -22.59
CA ALA A 26 -2.00 12.16 -22.99
C ALA A 26 -2.21 11.01 -21.98
N ALA A 27 -1.29 10.82 -21.03
CA ALA A 27 -1.38 9.76 -20.04
C ALA A 27 -2.54 10.02 -19.07
N ARG A 28 -3.54 9.13 -19.07
CA ARG A 28 -4.59 9.14 -18.04
C ARG A 28 -3.98 8.76 -16.70
N VAL A 29 -3.85 9.72 -15.79
CA VAL A 29 -3.37 9.50 -14.42
C VAL A 29 -4.41 8.67 -13.66
N GLN A 30 -4.29 7.34 -13.72
CA GLN A 30 -5.01 6.43 -12.84
C GLN A 30 -4.32 6.45 -11.48
N ARG A 31 -4.79 7.32 -10.57
CA ARG A 31 -4.22 7.42 -9.22
C ARG A 31 -4.59 6.18 -8.40
N GLY A 32 -3.66 5.22 -8.35
CA GLY A 32 -3.62 4.14 -7.36
C GLY A 32 -4.72 3.08 -7.47
N ARG A 33 -4.68 2.14 -6.52
CA ARG A 33 -5.70 1.08 -6.37
C ARG A 33 -7.09 1.72 -6.18
N PRO A 34 -8.16 1.20 -6.81
CA PRO A 34 -9.51 1.68 -6.58
C PRO A 34 -9.84 1.73 -5.07
N LYS A 35 -10.43 2.84 -4.63
CA LYS A 35 -10.86 3.02 -3.24
C LYS A 35 -11.86 1.92 -2.90
N SER A 36 -11.57 1.13 -1.87
CA SER A 36 -12.53 0.15 -1.36
C SER A 36 -13.80 0.86 -0.88
N ALA A 37 -14.97 0.39 -1.28
CA ALA A 37 -16.26 0.97 -0.88
C ALA A 37 -16.49 0.86 0.65
N THR A 38 -15.87 -0.12 1.29
CA THR A 38 -15.90 -0.29 2.75
C THR A 38 -14.48 -0.60 3.23
N PRO A 39 -13.67 0.43 3.54
CA PRO A 39 -12.33 0.21 4.06
C PRO A 39 -12.39 -0.30 5.50
N LYS A 40 -11.42 -1.15 5.88
CA LYS A 40 -11.21 -1.48 7.29
C LYS A 40 -10.77 -0.22 8.03
N ILE A 41 -11.43 0.08 9.14
CA ILE A 41 -11.07 1.23 9.97
C ILE A 41 -10.00 0.77 10.96
N SER A 42 -8.85 1.45 10.95
CA SER A 42 -7.81 1.23 11.95
C SER A 42 -8.18 1.95 13.24
N THR A 43 -8.60 1.21 14.25
CA THR A 43 -8.93 1.73 15.58
C THR A 43 -7.94 1.19 16.61
N THR A 44 -7.50 2.06 17.52
CA THR A 44 -6.72 1.66 18.70
C THR A 44 -7.66 1.14 19.79
N LEU A 45 -7.63 -0.16 20.04
CA LEU A 45 -8.39 -0.83 21.11
C LEU A 45 -7.41 -1.48 22.09
N ARG A 46 -7.69 -1.39 23.38
CA ARG A 46 -6.98 -2.15 24.41
C ARG A 46 -7.66 -3.51 24.58
N LEU A 47 -6.88 -4.57 24.42
CA LEU A 47 -7.30 -5.96 24.59
C LEU A 47 -6.52 -6.57 25.75
N ASP A 48 -7.12 -7.56 26.40
CA ASP A 48 -6.41 -8.34 27.40
C ASP A 48 -5.20 -9.06 26.77
N PRO A 49 -4.05 -9.10 27.46
CA PRO A 49 -2.82 -9.68 26.93
C PRO A 49 -2.98 -11.17 26.61
N GLU A 50 -3.73 -11.92 27.42
CA GLU A 50 -3.98 -13.35 27.19
C GLU A 50 -4.74 -13.60 25.87
N VAL A 51 -5.73 -12.77 25.57
CA VAL A 51 -6.50 -12.84 24.33
C VAL A 51 -5.61 -12.55 23.13
N LEU A 52 -4.79 -11.49 23.22
CA LEU A 52 -3.87 -11.10 22.17
C LEU A 52 -2.82 -12.19 21.88
N GLU A 53 -2.25 -12.80 22.93
CA GLU A 53 -1.29 -13.89 22.82
C GLU A 53 -1.94 -15.17 22.26
N ALA A 54 -3.17 -15.50 22.67
CA ALA A 54 -3.92 -16.62 22.11
C ALA A 54 -4.13 -16.45 20.59
N PHE A 55 -4.50 -15.25 20.13
CA PHE A 55 -4.60 -15.01 18.69
C PHE A 55 -3.24 -15.03 18.01
N LYS A 56 -2.21 -14.34 18.54
CA LYS A 56 -0.86 -14.34 17.92
C LYS A 56 -0.25 -15.74 17.80
N SER A 57 -0.43 -16.60 18.81
CA SER A 57 0.09 -17.97 18.80
C SER A 57 -0.51 -18.84 17.70
N SER A 58 -1.71 -18.49 17.20
CA SER A 58 -2.32 -19.16 16.04
C SER A 58 -1.59 -18.88 14.71
N GLY A 59 -0.55 -18.04 14.72
CA GLY A 59 0.35 -17.83 13.58
C GLY A 59 -0.11 -16.74 12.60
N PRO A 60 0.39 -16.76 11.35
CA PRO A 60 0.05 -15.75 10.34
C PRO A 60 -1.46 -15.60 10.15
N GLY A 61 -1.91 -14.36 9.96
CA GLY A 61 -3.34 -14.04 9.77
C GLY A 61 -4.17 -13.99 11.06
N TRP A 62 -3.54 -13.97 12.24
CA TRP A 62 -4.25 -13.88 13.52
C TRP A 62 -5.18 -12.66 13.64
N GLN A 63 -4.81 -11.52 13.03
CA GLN A 63 -5.66 -10.33 13.01
C GLN A 63 -6.96 -10.55 12.21
N SER A 64 -6.89 -11.32 11.11
CA SER A 64 -8.08 -11.68 10.35
C SER A 64 -8.98 -12.62 11.15
N ARG A 65 -8.40 -13.63 11.83
CA ARG A 65 -9.16 -14.53 12.73
C ARG A 65 -9.81 -13.76 13.89
N MET A 66 -9.09 -12.79 14.47
CA MET A 66 -9.62 -11.92 15.51
C MET A 66 -10.79 -11.08 14.98
N ASN A 67 -10.66 -10.50 13.78
CA ASN A 67 -11.76 -9.77 13.14
C ASN A 67 -12.99 -10.66 12.88
N ASP A 68 -12.80 -11.91 12.45
CA ASP A 68 -13.90 -12.84 12.23
C ASP A 68 -14.59 -13.24 13.54
N ALA A 69 -13.83 -13.41 14.63
CA ALA A 69 -14.38 -13.63 15.96
C ALA A 69 -15.21 -12.43 16.44
N LEU A 70 -14.72 -11.21 16.22
CA LEU A 70 -15.45 -9.98 16.55
C LEU A 70 -16.74 -9.84 15.74
N ARG A 71 -16.72 -10.20 14.45
CA ARG A 71 -17.93 -10.23 13.61
C ARG A 71 -18.97 -11.20 14.14
N LYS A 72 -18.55 -12.44 14.44
CA LYS A 72 -19.43 -13.47 15.02
C LYS A 72 -20.03 -13.01 16.35
N ALA A 73 -19.23 -12.39 17.24
CA ALA A 73 -19.71 -11.88 18.52
C ALA A 73 -20.68 -10.70 18.36
N ALA A 74 -20.52 -9.88 17.32
CA ALA A 74 -21.42 -8.79 16.97
C ALA A 74 -22.67 -9.22 16.17
N GLY A 75 -22.74 -10.49 15.73
CA GLY A 75 -23.82 -11.00 14.87
C GLY A 75 -23.75 -10.56 13.41
N LEU A 76 -22.54 -10.26 12.92
CA LEU A 76 -22.25 -9.85 11.53
C LEU A 76 -21.77 -11.00 10.65
#